data_AF-A0A317CH32-F1
#
_entry.id   AF-A0A317CH32-F1
#
_cell.length_a   1.000
_cell.length_b   1.000
_cell.length_c   1.000
_cell.angle_alpha   90.00
_cell.angle_beta   90.00
_cell.angle_gamma   90.00
#
_symmetry.space_group_name_H-M   'P 1'
#
loop_
_entity.id
_entity.type
_entity.pdbx_description
1 polymer ?
#
loop_
_entity_poly.entity_id
_entity_poly.type
_entity_poly.pdbx_seq_one_letter_code
_entity_poly.pdbx_strand_id
1 'polypeptide(L)'
;MSKAPFELALSYDTVNTSDYPSDAQTVGSTAFNQQLREQLEKQYQSLGGDLKLVFGEHSVLIKWHAGDSVEQQRAQALGFLKAGEYSQAIPLLNAILEHDPNDTDSLYNLGMVYSDQGKLDDAVSLLTKATETDPKHYHAFVALGVAHLRQGQVEPAETALKQALSIESDDPYALRTLAAIHMQKQDYISAISVLRHALSLLPSDSISLLNLATCLFKTGQDKNISEAKEMAAALIATNTGNEIEEKAKDLQRQIGYHQFRKDSGEHENSDAVFYCIDALRRLKDASDKEAAAVALEVAQLGQNGLNINDPEVTYTIKSFPGDFTGLALVCLLHVAVQKVSPGSNSGFDVQEKYEIAKGLFEAKQR
;
A
#
# COMPACT_ATOMS: atom_id res chain seq x y z
N MET A 1 7.19 -6.99 -41.96
CA MET A 1 8.41 -7.77 -42.29
C MET A 1 9.61 -6.90 -41.95
N SER A 2 10.39 -7.27 -40.93
CA SER A 2 11.65 -6.58 -40.61
C SER A 2 12.57 -6.68 -41.83
N LYS A 3 13.06 -5.53 -42.33
CA LYS A 3 14.05 -5.53 -43.42
C LYS A 3 15.38 -6.03 -42.87
N ALA A 4 16.07 -6.85 -43.64
CA ALA A 4 17.43 -7.25 -43.29
C ALA A 4 18.31 -5.99 -43.17
N PRO A 5 19.21 -5.92 -42.17
CA PRO A 5 20.19 -4.85 -42.10
C PRO A 5 21.01 -4.82 -43.38
N PHE A 6 21.41 -3.63 -43.81
CA PHE A 6 22.18 -3.47 -45.04
C PHE A 6 23.25 -2.40 -44.92
N GLU A 7 24.30 -2.57 -45.71
CA GLU A 7 25.31 -1.55 -45.95
C GLU A 7 25.40 -1.27 -47.45
N LEU A 8 25.35 0.01 -47.82
CA LEU A 8 25.42 0.47 -49.21
C LEU A 8 26.36 1.67 -49.30
N ALA A 9 27.24 1.69 -50.30
CA ALA A 9 28.01 2.87 -50.65
C ALA A 9 27.30 3.64 -51.77
N LEU A 10 26.95 4.91 -51.52
CA LEU A 10 26.43 5.82 -52.53
C LEU A 10 27.55 6.73 -53.02
N SER A 11 27.87 6.64 -54.31
CA SER A 11 28.91 7.44 -54.95
C SER A 11 28.41 8.85 -55.25
N TYR A 12 29.22 9.88 -54.97
CA TYR A 12 28.74 11.27 -55.06
C TYR A 12 28.42 11.74 -56.48
N ASP A 13 29.08 11.17 -57.48
CA ASP A 13 28.83 11.32 -58.91
C ASP A 13 27.43 10.84 -59.35
N THR A 14 26.73 10.08 -58.51
CA THR A 14 25.33 9.68 -58.75
C THR A 14 24.30 10.61 -58.09
N VAL A 15 24.75 11.55 -57.26
CA VAL A 15 23.87 12.48 -56.53
C VAL A 15 23.57 13.68 -57.43
N ASN A 16 22.30 13.88 -57.77
CA ASN A 16 21.89 15.09 -58.47
C ASN A 16 21.83 16.28 -57.51
N THR A 17 22.73 17.24 -57.69
CA THR A 17 22.82 18.45 -56.87
C THR A 17 22.07 19.65 -57.47
N SER A 18 21.40 19.50 -58.62
CA SER A 18 20.69 20.62 -59.27
C SER A 18 19.66 21.29 -58.36
N ASP A 19 19.07 20.50 -57.47
CA ASP A 19 17.98 20.90 -56.59
C ASP A 19 18.51 21.33 -55.21
N TYR A 20 19.83 21.31 -55.01
CA TYR A 20 20.47 21.73 -53.76
C TYR A 20 20.66 23.26 -53.75
N PRO A 21 20.66 23.88 -52.56
CA PRO A 21 21.12 25.26 -52.37
C PRO A 21 22.49 25.50 -53.01
N SER A 22 22.76 26.71 -53.51
CA SER A 22 23.96 27.02 -54.30
C SER A 22 25.29 26.71 -53.59
N ASP A 23 25.32 26.83 -52.26
CA ASP A 23 26.46 26.49 -51.41
C ASP A 23 26.65 24.99 -51.16
N ALA A 24 25.59 24.18 -51.36
CA ALA A 24 25.60 22.73 -51.26
C ALA A 24 25.81 22.00 -52.61
N GLN A 25 25.92 22.72 -53.72
CA GLN A 25 26.15 22.12 -55.06
C GLN A 25 27.58 21.60 -55.24
N THR A 26 28.53 22.07 -54.43
CA THR A 26 29.93 21.60 -54.48
C THR A 26 30.05 20.26 -53.76
N VAL A 27 30.17 19.17 -54.54
CA VAL A 27 30.32 17.80 -54.04
C VAL A 27 31.47 17.70 -53.04
N GLY A 28 31.24 16.98 -51.93
CA GLY A 28 32.23 16.76 -50.87
C GLY A 28 32.39 17.93 -49.89
N SER A 29 31.75 19.09 -50.15
CA SER A 29 31.71 20.20 -49.19
C SER A 29 30.87 19.87 -47.95
N THR A 30 31.06 20.62 -46.86
CA THR A 30 30.26 20.46 -45.64
C THR A 30 28.76 20.69 -45.90
N ALA A 31 28.43 21.71 -46.70
CA ALA A 31 27.04 22.02 -47.05
C ALA A 31 26.41 20.91 -47.91
N PHE A 32 27.16 20.34 -48.87
CA PHE A 32 26.73 19.15 -49.62
C PHE A 32 26.45 17.96 -48.70
N ASN A 33 27.37 17.65 -47.78
CA ASN A 33 27.22 16.51 -46.87
C ASN A 33 26.02 16.67 -45.94
N GLN A 34 25.73 17.89 -45.48
CA GLN A 34 24.54 18.18 -44.68
C GLN A 34 23.26 17.97 -45.50
N GLN A 35 23.19 18.53 -46.71
CA GLN A 35 22.01 18.39 -47.57
C GLN A 35 21.74 16.94 -47.95
N LEU A 36 22.80 16.19 -48.27
CA LEU A 36 22.70 14.76 -48.58
C LEU A 36 22.29 13.94 -47.36
N ARG A 37 22.75 14.30 -46.15
CA ARG A 37 22.30 13.66 -44.90
C ARG A 37 20.79 13.81 -44.72
N GLU A 38 20.26 15.03 -44.79
CA GLU A 38 18.83 15.30 -44.61
C GLU A 38 17.98 14.54 -45.65
N GLN A 39 18.45 14.49 -46.90
CA GLN A 39 17.80 13.71 -47.95
C GLN A 39 17.77 12.21 -47.62
N LEU A 40 18.90 11.63 -47.20
CA LEU A 40 19.00 10.20 -46.88
C LEU A 40 18.19 9.85 -45.62
N GLU A 41 18.23 10.68 -44.58
CA GLU A 41 17.41 10.51 -43.38
C GLU A 41 15.92 10.48 -43.73
N LYS A 42 15.46 11.42 -44.55
CA LYS A 42 14.07 11.43 -45.04
C LYS A 42 13.72 10.21 -45.90
N GLN A 43 14.65 9.78 -46.76
CA GLN A 43 14.46 8.62 -47.63
C GLN A 43 14.30 7.32 -46.83
N TYR A 44 15.07 7.14 -45.76
CA TYR A 44 15.09 5.92 -44.96
C TYR A 44 14.23 6.00 -43.69
N GLN A 45 13.60 7.14 -43.39
CA GLN A 45 12.75 7.35 -42.22
C GLN A 45 11.65 6.28 -42.08
N SER A 46 11.01 5.90 -43.19
CA SER A 46 9.93 4.90 -43.19
C SER A 46 10.38 3.46 -42.92
N LEU A 47 11.70 3.22 -42.84
CA LEU A 47 12.23 1.88 -42.53
C LEU A 47 12.19 1.54 -41.04
N GLY A 48 12.04 2.52 -40.14
CA GLY A 48 11.88 2.27 -38.70
C GLY A 48 13.09 1.61 -38.03
N GLY A 49 14.29 2.18 -38.23
CA GLY A 49 15.53 1.66 -37.65
C GLY A 49 16.68 2.67 -37.64
N ASP A 50 17.86 2.24 -37.19
CA ASP A 50 19.01 3.11 -37.00
C ASP A 50 19.82 3.31 -38.30
N LEU A 51 19.77 4.52 -38.83
CA LEU A 51 20.58 4.96 -39.97
C LEU A 51 21.89 5.60 -39.49
N LYS A 52 23.03 5.05 -39.93
CA LYS A 52 24.35 5.63 -39.72
C LYS A 52 25.01 5.96 -41.05
N LEU A 53 25.38 7.23 -41.21
CA LEU A 53 26.03 7.74 -42.42
C LEU A 53 27.50 8.06 -42.15
N VAL A 54 28.41 7.49 -42.95
CA VAL A 54 29.85 7.77 -42.89
C VAL A 54 30.27 8.40 -44.21
N PHE A 55 30.55 9.70 -44.19
CA PHE A 55 30.98 10.47 -45.36
C PHE A 55 32.48 10.29 -45.59
N GLY A 56 32.86 9.88 -46.80
CA GLY A 56 34.23 9.78 -47.27
C GLY A 56 34.56 10.83 -48.32
N GLU A 57 35.68 10.68 -49.03
CA GLU A 57 36.11 11.67 -50.05
C GLU A 57 35.24 11.66 -51.31
N HIS A 58 34.74 10.49 -51.73
CA HIS A 58 34.02 10.32 -53.01
C HIS A 58 32.67 9.60 -52.87
N SER A 59 32.31 9.18 -51.66
CA SER A 59 31.09 8.41 -51.40
C SER A 59 30.63 8.54 -49.95
N VAL A 60 29.37 8.21 -49.69
CA VAL A 60 28.83 8.02 -48.34
C VAL A 60 28.47 6.56 -48.14
N LEU A 61 28.99 5.98 -47.05
CA LEU A 61 28.60 4.65 -46.60
C LEU A 61 27.35 4.78 -45.74
N ILE A 62 26.27 4.17 -46.22
CA ILE A 62 24.96 4.11 -45.59
C ILE A 62 24.87 2.76 -44.88
N LYS A 63 24.85 2.77 -43.55
CA LYS A 63 24.61 1.59 -42.73
C LYS A 63 23.24 1.71 -42.10
N TRP A 64 22.36 0.75 -42.36
CA TRP A 64 21.05 0.71 -41.74
C TRP A 64 20.87 -0.60 -40.99
N HIS A 65 20.41 -0.47 -39.76
CA HIS A 65 20.09 -1.60 -38.88
C HIS A 65 18.60 -1.53 -38.57
N ALA A 66 17.93 -2.67 -38.51
CA ALA A 66 16.57 -2.71 -37.99
C ALA A 66 16.59 -2.16 -36.57
N GLY A 67 15.69 -1.23 -36.26
CA GLY A 67 15.46 -0.83 -34.87
C GLY A 67 14.98 -2.04 -34.07
N ASP A 68 15.10 -1.97 -32.76
CA ASP A 68 14.53 -3.00 -31.89
C ASP A 68 13.08 -3.24 -32.29
N SER A 69 12.71 -4.49 -32.54
CA SER A 69 11.32 -4.82 -32.86
C SER A 69 10.41 -4.42 -31.70
N VAL A 70 9.13 -4.19 -31.97
CA VAL A 70 8.15 -3.89 -30.90
C VAL A 70 8.20 -4.94 -29.79
N GLU A 71 8.45 -6.20 -30.13
CA GLU A 71 8.63 -7.29 -29.17
C GLU A 71 9.91 -7.14 -28.33
N GLN A 72 11.03 -6.70 -28.94
CA GLN A 72 12.27 -6.42 -28.22
C GLN A 72 12.14 -5.20 -27.30
N GLN A 73 11.53 -4.12 -27.79
CA GLN A 73 11.22 -2.93 -26.99
C GLN A 73 10.30 -3.29 -25.81
N ARG A 74 9.29 -4.13 -26.05
CA ARG A 74 8.40 -4.64 -24.98
C ARG A 74 9.18 -5.45 -23.96
N ALA A 75 10.03 -6.37 -24.39
CA ALA A 75 10.84 -7.17 -23.49
C ALA A 75 11.79 -6.32 -22.63
N GLN A 76 12.43 -5.30 -23.22
CA GLN A 76 13.27 -4.35 -22.51
C GLN A 76 12.46 -3.51 -21.52
N ALA A 77 11.32 -2.95 -21.95
CA ALA A 77 10.43 -2.19 -21.10
C ALA A 77 10.00 -3.01 -19.87
N LEU A 78 9.54 -4.25 -20.07
CA LEU A 78 9.19 -5.16 -18.98
C LEU A 78 10.39 -5.46 -18.05
N GLY A 79 11.60 -5.57 -18.60
CA GLY A 79 12.83 -5.71 -17.81
C GLY A 79 13.07 -4.52 -16.89
N PHE A 80 12.99 -3.30 -17.43
CA PHE A 80 13.13 -2.06 -16.66
C PHE A 80 12.02 -1.88 -15.63
N LEU A 81 10.76 -2.24 -15.96
CA LEU A 81 9.65 -2.20 -15.01
C LEU A 81 9.89 -3.13 -13.81
N LYS A 82 10.37 -4.35 -14.04
CA LYS A 82 10.73 -5.29 -12.97
C LYS A 82 11.86 -4.78 -12.09
N ALA A 83 12.79 -4.00 -12.65
CA ALA A 83 13.87 -3.35 -11.92
C ALA A 83 13.45 -2.04 -11.22
N GLY A 84 12.23 -1.55 -11.43
CA GLY A 84 11.78 -0.24 -10.95
C GLY A 84 12.40 0.94 -11.70
N GLU A 85 13.07 0.70 -12.83
CA GLU A 85 13.76 1.71 -13.64
C GLU A 85 12.80 2.43 -14.60
N TYR A 86 11.79 3.12 -14.03
CA TYR A 86 10.72 3.75 -14.80
C TYR A 86 11.22 4.76 -15.84
N SER A 87 12.33 5.45 -15.57
CA SER A 87 12.93 6.42 -16.50
C SER A 87 13.38 5.81 -17.83
N GLN A 88 13.70 4.51 -17.84
CA GLN A 88 14.10 3.76 -19.04
C GLN A 88 12.91 3.02 -19.65
N ALA A 89 11.95 2.57 -18.84
CA ALA A 89 10.74 1.89 -19.32
C ALA A 89 9.79 2.83 -20.08
N ILE A 90 9.55 4.05 -19.57
CA ILE A 90 8.55 4.97 -20.12
C ILE A 90 8.82 5.33 -21.60
N PRO A 91 10.06 5.70 -22.01
CA PRO A 91 10.34 6.01 -23.41
C PRO A 91 10.06 4.84 -24.36
N LEU A 92 10.35 3.61 -23.93
CA LEU A 92 10.09 2.41 -24.73
C LEU A 92 8.58 2.15 -24.89
N LEU A 93 7.81 2.27 -23.80
CA LEU A 93 6.35 2.13 -23.85
C LEU A 93 5.71 3.21 -24.73
N ASN A 94 6.19 4.46 -24.64
CA ASN A 94 5.72 5.54 -25.50
C ASN A 94 6.06 5.28 -26.97
N ALA A 95 7.26 4.80 -27.30
CA ALA A 95 7.63 4.46 -28.67
C ALA A 95 6.73 3.35 -29.25
N ILE A 96 6.35 2.36 -28.43
CA ILE A 96 5.36 1.34 -28.83
C ILE A 96 4.00 2.00 -29.11
N LEU A 97 3.54 2.90 -28.23
CA LEU A 97 2.26 3.60 -28.37
C LEU A 97 2.24 4.63 -29.51
N GLU A 98 3.39 5.16 -29.93
CA GLU A 98 3.50 5.99 -31.14
C GLU A 98 3.25 5.19 -32.41
N HIS A 99 3.69 3.92 -32.43
CA HIS A 99 3.46 3.01 -33.55
C HIS A 99 2.06 2.36 -33.50
N ASP A 100 1.63 1.92 -32.33
CA ASP A 100 0.30 1.38 -32.06
C ASP A 100 -0.33 2.04 -30.82
N PRO A 101 -1.13 3.11 -31.01
CA PRO A 101 -1.78 3.82 -29.91
C PRO A 101 -2.74 2.98 -29.07
N ASN A 102 -3.11 1.79 -29.54
CA ASN A 102 -4.05 0.88 -28.90
C ASN A 102 -3.36 -0.41 -28.42
N ASP A 103 -2.04 -0.41 -28.24
CA ASP A 103 -1.36 -1.54 -27.60
C ASP A 103 -1.75 -1.62 -26.11
N THR A 104 -2.69 -2.52 -25.78
CA THR A 104 -3.26 -2.69 -24.44
C THR A 104 -2.19 -2.89 -23.36
N ASP A 105 -1.19 -3.73 -23.63
CA ASP A 105 -0.12 -4.02 -22.66
C ASP A 105 0.69 -2.76 -22.35
N SER A 106 1.02 -1.95 -23.35
CA SER A 106 1.77 -0.71 -23.13
C SER A 106 0.93 0.36 -22.42
N LEU A 107 -0.35 0.49 -22.76
CA LEU A 107 -1.29 1.35 -22.03
C LEU A 107 -1.41 0.93 -20.56
N TYR A 108 -1.57 -0.36 -20.30
CA TYR A 108 -1.63 -0.93 -18.96
C TYR A 108 -0.34 -0.68 -18.16
N ASN A 109 0.81 -1.04 -18.73
CA ASN A 109 2.10 -0.89 -18.07
C ASN A 109 2.43 0.58 -17.78
N LEU A 110 2.19 1.49 -18.74
CA LEU A 110 2.42 2.92 -18.53
C LEU A 110 1.45 3.50 -17.49
N GLY A 111 0.18 3.06 -17.51
CA GLY A 111 -0.80 3.40 -16.50
C GLY A 111 -0.39 2.96 -15.09
N MET A 112 0.16 1.76 -14.93
CA MET A 112 0.73 1.31 -13.66
C MET A 112 1.90 2.18 -13.20
N VAL A 113 2.83 2.50 -14.09
CA VAL A 113 3.98 3.38 -13.76
C VAL A 113 3.51 4.76 -13.27
N TYR A 114 2.51 5.34 -13.94
CA TYR A 114 1.96 6.63 -13.52
C TYR A 114 1.19 6.53 -12.20
N SER A 115 0.51 5.42 -11.95
CA SER A 115 -0.07 5.13 -10.64
C SER A 115 1.03 5.15 -9.59
N ASP A 116 2.11 4.38 -9.75
CA ASP A 116 3.25 4.31 -8.81
C ASP A 116 3.90 5.68 -8.56
N GLN A 117 4.02 6.52 -9.61
CA GLN A 117 4.51 7.90 -9.51
C GLN A 117 3.52 8.89 -8.86
N GLY A 118 2.30 8.46 -8.55
CA GLY A 118 1.25 9.31 -7.99
C GLY A 118 0.55 10.22 -9.02
N LYS A 119 0.81 10.04 -10.31
CA LYS A 119 0.11 10.71 -11.42
C LYS A 119 -1.20 9.99 -11.71
N LEU A 120 -2.11 10.07 -10.75
CA LEU A 120 -3.30 9.22 -10.74
C LEU A 120 -4.28 9.52 -11.89
N ASP A 121 -4.41 10.79 -12.30
CA ASP A 121 -5.28 11.17 -13.41
C ASP A 121 -4.80 10.58 -14.74
N ASP A 122 -3.49 10.68 -15.00
CA ASP A 122 -2.85 10.08 -16.19
C ASP A 122 -2.97 8.55 -16.16
N ALA A 123 -2.77 7.95 -14.98
CA ALA A 123 -2.91 6.51 -14.78
C ALA A 123 -4.33 6.03 -15.11
N VAL A 124 -5.36 6.69 -14.56
CA VAL A 124 -6.76 6.35 -14.82
C VAL A 124 -7.10 6.53 -16.30
N SER A 125 -6.62 7.61 -16.95
CA SER A 125 -6.85 7.81 -18.38
C SER A 125 -6.28 6.66 -19.23
N LEU A 126 -5.02 6.28 -18.99
CA LEU A 126 -4.37 5.19 -19.73
C LEU A 126 -5.01 3.84 -19.46
N LEU A 127 -5.31 3.54 -18.20
CA LEU A 127 -5.93 2.27 -17.78
C LEU A 127 -7.37 2.16 -18.30
N THR A 128 -8.12 3.26 -18.32
CA THR A 128 -9.46 3.29 -18.94
C THR A 128 -9.34 2.94 -20.43
N LYS A 129 -8.43 3.59 -21.15
CA LYS A 129 -8.19 3.29 -22.57
C LYS A 129 -7.77 1.82 -22.79
N ALA A 130 -6.94 1.26 -21.91
CA ALA A 130 -6.57 -0.16 -21.96
C ALA A 130 -7.80 -1.07 -21.83
N THR A 131 -8.70 -0.79 -20.87
CA THR A 131 -9.94 -1.57 -20.68
C THR A 131 -10.96 -1.41 -21.80
N GLU A 132 -11.02 -0.24 -22.45
CA GLU A 132 -11.87 0.00 -23.62
C GLU A 132 -11.33 -0.73 -24.86
N THR A 133 -10.01 -0.79 -24.99
CA THR A 133 -9.33 -1.42 -26.13
C THR A 133 -9.38 -2.95 -26.05
N ASP A 134 -9.15 -3.51 -24.86
CA ASP A 134 -9.35 -4.93 -24.59
C ASP A 134 -10.25 -5.14 -23.35
N PRO A 135 -11.56 -5.33 -23.58
CA PRO A 135 -12.52 -5.59 -22.50
C PRO A 135 -12.32 -6.92 -21.75
N LYS A 136 -11.35 -7.76 -22.15
CA LYS A 136 -10.98 -9.00 -21.46
C LYS A 136 -9.66 -8.89 -20.69
N HIS A 137 -8.99 -7.74 -20.73
CA HIS A 137 -7.73 -7.55 -20.03
C HIS A 137 -7.95 -7.31 -18.52
N TYR A 138 -8.17 -8.39 -17.77
CA TYR A 138 -8.54 -8.30 -16.34
C TYR A 138 -7.51 -7.55 -15.49
N HIS A 139 -6.21 -7.70 -15.76
CA HIS A 139 -5.16 -6.95 -15.06
C HIS A 139 -5.30 -5.43 -15.20
N ALA A 140 -5.82 -4.95 -16.34
CA ALA A 140 -6.04 -3.51 -16.56
C ALA A 140 -7.22 -3.02 -15.71
N PHE A 141 -8.28 -3.82 -15.59
CA PHE A 141 -9.38 -3.54 -14.66
C PHE A 141 -8.93 -3.56 -13.20
N VAL A 142 -8.06 -4.50 -12.79
CA VAL A 142 -7.48 -4.50 -11.43
C VAL A 142 -6.69 -3.22 -11.17
N ALA A 143 -5.78 -2.86 -12.08
CA ALA A 143 -4.98 -1.65 -11.95
C ALA A 143 -5.83 -0.38 -11.97
N LEU A 144 -6.88 -0.32 -12.80
CA LEU A 144 -7.84 0.79 -12.84
C LEU A 144 -8.56 0.93 -11.49
N GLY A 145 -8.98 -0.20 -10.91
CA GLY A 145 -9.60 -0.22 -9.59
C GLY A 145 -8.68 0.31 -8.49
N VAL A 146 -7.41 -0.12 -8.49
CA VAL A 146 -6.39 0.38 -7.57
C VAL A 146 -6.14 1.88 -7.76
N ALA A 147 -6.04 2.36 -9.01
CA ALA A 147 -5.83 3.77 -9.30
C ALA A 147 -6.99 4.65 -8.79
N HIS A 148 -8.24 4.22 -9.01
CA HIS A 148 -9.43 4.89 -8.48
C HIS A 148 -9.45 4.92 -6.94
N LEU A 149 -9.06 3.84 -6.26
CA LEU A 149 -8.96 3.86 -4.79
C LEU A 149 -7.93 4.87 -4.29
N ARG A 150 -6.80 4.98 -4.98
CA ARG A 150 -5.77 5.96 -4.64
C ARG A 150 -6.24 7.41 -4.87
N GLN A 151 -7.19 7.63 -5.79
CA GLN A 151 -7.89 8.91 -5.95
C GLN A 151 -9.01 9.12 -4.92
N GLY A 152 -9.31 8.14 -4.06
CA GLY A 152 -10.46 8.17 -3.15
C GLY A 152 -11.81 7.87 -3.82
N GLN A 153 -11.81 7.41 -5.07
CA GLN A 153 -13.01 7.07 -5.82
C GLN A 153 -13.43 5.61 -5.58
N VAL A 154 -14.21 5.39 -4.53
CA VAL A 154 -14.58 4.03 -4.06
C VAL A 154 -15.50 3.30 -5.04
N GLU A 155 -16.56 3.95 -5.56
CA GLU A 155 -17.53 3.28 -6.44
C GLU A 155 -16.95 2.90 -7.82
N PRO A 156 -16.19 3.77 -8.51
CA PRO A 156 -15.49 3.39 -9.75
C PRO A 156 -14.51 2.24 -9.51
N ALA A 157 -13.80 2.26 -8.38
CA ALA A 157 -12.87 1.18 -8.04
C ALA A 157 -13.55 -0.17 -7.88
N GLU A 158 -14.67 -0.22 -7.15
CA GLU A 158 -15.43 -1.45 -6.97
C GLU A 158 -15.96 -1.99 -8.30
N THR A 159 -16.43 -1.09 -9.17
CA THR A 159 -16.94 -1.45 -10.50
C THR A 159 -15.84 -2.09 -11.35
N ALA A 160 -14.65 -1.49 -11.39
CA ALA A 160 -13.51 -2.02 -12.12
C ALA A 160 -13.05 -3.39 -11.57
N LEU A 161 -12.96 -3.53 -10.24
CA LEU A 161 -12.57 -4.80 -9.61
C LEU A 161 -13.60 -5.91 -9.84
N LYS A 162 -14.90 -5.61 -9.77
CA LYS A 162 -15.95 -6.58 -10.12
C LYS A 162 -15.88 -7.00 -11.58
N GLN A 163 -15.57 -6.07 -12.48
CA GLN A 163 -15.37 -6.39 -13.89
C GLN A 163 -14.15 -7.31 -14.07
N ALA A 164 -13.02 -7.03 -13.41
CA ALA A 164 -11.85 -7.91 -13.41
C ALA A 164 -12.23 -9.32 -12.94
N LEU A 165 -12.91 -9.43 -11.79
CA LEU A 165 -13.32 -10.70 -11.18
C LEU A 165 -14.42 -11.45 -11.95
N SER A 166 -15.15 -10.75 -12.83
CA SER A 166 -16.08 -11.41 -13.76
C SER A 166 -15.38 -12.07 -14.95
N ILE A 167 -14.15 -11.63 -15.26
CA ILE A 167 -13.31 -12.16 -16.33
C ILE A 167 -12.41 -13.28 -15.78
N GLU A 168 -11.74 -13.01 -14.66
CA GLU A 168 -10.88 -13.94 -13.94
C GLU A 168 -11.26 -13.93 -12.46
N SER A 169 -11.94 -14.98 -12.00
CA SER A 169 -12.48 -15.03 -10.64
C SER A 169 -11.42 -15.25 -9.56
N ASP A 170 -10.25 -15.75 -9.95
CA ASP A 170 -9.26 -16.32 -9.03
C ASP A 170 -7.98 -15.45 -8.96
N ASP A 171 -8.14 -14.12 -8.91
CA ASP A 171 -7.05 -13.19 -8.60
C ASP A 171 -7.05 -12.80 -7.11
N PRO A 172 -6.10 -13.30 -6.29
CA PRO A 172 -6.07 -13.00 -4.86
C PRO A 172 -5.84 -11.52 -4.54
N TYR A 173 -5.17 -10.76 -5.41
CA TYR A 173 -4.91 -9.33 -5.22
C TYR A 173 -6.15 -8.50 -5.52
N ALA A 174 -6.90 -8.84 -6.57
CA ALA A 174 -8.18 -8.23 -6.88
C ALA A 174 -9.21 -8.51 -5.78
N LEU A 175 -9.31 -9.75 -5.32
CA LEU A 175 -10.17 -10.15 -4.19
C LEU A 175 -9.80 -9.37 -2.91
N ARG A 176 -8.50 -9.33 -2.55
CA ARG A 176 -8.04 -8.56 -1.37
C ARG A 176 -8.40 -7.08 -1.48
N THR A 177 -8.26 -6.48 -2.66
CA THR A 177 -8.56 -5.06 -2.88
C THR A 177 -10.07 -4.81 -2.80
N LEU A 178 -10.89 -5.69 -3.38
CA LEU A 178 -12.36 -5.62 -3.26
C LEU A 178 -12.81 -5.77 -1.79
N ALA A 179 -12.17 -6.66 -1.03
CA ALA A 179 -12.44 -6.79 0.39
C ALA A 179 -12.11 -5.52 1.19
N ALA A 180 -11.02 -4.84 0.85
CA ALA A 180 -10.68 -3.54 1.47
C ALA A 180 -11.77 -2.48 1.19
N ILE A 181 -12.37 -2.49 0.00
CA ILE A 181 -13.52 -1.64 -0.31
C ILE A 181 -14.73 -1.99 0.57
N HIS A 182 -15.06 -3.29 0.67
CA HIS A 182 -16.15 -3.74 1.54
C HIS A 182 -15.91 -3.36 3.01
N MET A 183 -14.67 -3.45 3.49
CA MET A 183 -14.28 -2.98 4.83
C MET A 183 -14.50 -1.47 5.00
N GLN A 184 -14.11 -0.65 4.02
CA GLN A 184 -14.34 0.81 4.06
C GLN A 184 -15.84 1.15 4.10
N LYS A 185 -16.66 0.34 3.43
CA LYS A 185 -18.14 0.42 3.46
C LYS A 185 -18.76 -0.22 4.70
N GLN A 186 -17.96 -0.77 5.61
CA GLN A 186 -18.38 -1.54 6.79
C GLN A 186 -19.22 -2.81 6.46
N ASP A 187 -19.17 -3.28 5.22
CA ASP A 187 -19.76 -4.56 4.82
C ASP A 187 -18.80 -5.71 5.12
N TYR A 188 -18.65 -5.99 6.42
CA TYR A 188 -17.71 -7.01 6.90
C TYR A 188 -18.09 -8.42 6.44
N ILE A 189 -19.38 -8.68 6.18
CA ILE A 189 -19.85 -10.01 5.74
C ILE A 189 -19.35 -10.29 4.33
N SER A 190 -19.55 -9.36 3.40
CA SER A 190 -19.03 -9.50 2.03
C SER A 190 -17.49 -9.53 2.03
N ALA A 191 -16.84 -8.69 2.85
CA ALA A 191 -15.38 -8.71 2.99
C ALA A 191 -14.86 -10.09 3.45
N ILE A 192 -15.49 -10.72 4.45
CA ILE A 192 -15.11 -12.06 4.92
C ILE A 192 -15.19 -13.09 3.79
N SER A 193 -16.29 -13.09 3.03
CA SER A 193 -16.49 -14.02 1.91
C SER A 193 -15.35 -13.92 0.89
N VAL A 194 -15.06 -12.69 0.45
CA VAL A 194 -14.02 -12.40 -0.54
C VAL A 194 -12.62 -12.70 -0.01
N LEU A 195 -12.32 -12.39 1.26
CA LEU A 195 -11.03 -12.67 1.89
C LEU A 195 -10.78 -14.17 2.07
N ARG A 196 -11.81 -14.95 2.41
CA ARG A 196 -11.68 -16.41 2.47
C ARG A 196 -11.36 -16.99 1.10
N HIS A 197 -11.96 -16.43 0.04
CA HIS A 197 -11.61 -16.83 -1.32
C HIS A 197 -10.16 -16.48 -1.66
N ALA A 198 -9.74 -15.24 -1.40
CA ALA A 198 -8.35 -14.81 -1.60
C ALA A 198 -7.34 -15.72 -0.87
N LEU A 199 -7.64 -16.08 0.38
CA LEU A 199 -6.79 -16.95 1.21
C LEU A 199 -6.82 -18.43 0.79
N SER A 200 -7.85 -18.89 0.09
CA SER A 200 -7.80 -20.23 -0.51
C SER A 200 -6.82 -20.32 -1.68
N LEU A 201 -6.55 -19.19 -2.35
CA LEU A 201 -5.62 -19.07 -3.46
C LEU A 201 -4.19 -18.74 -2.98
N LEU A 202 -4.08 -17.87 -1.97
CA LEU A 202 -2.81 -17.46 -1.37
C LEU A 202 -2.88 -17.49 0.18
N PRO A 203 -2.74 -18.67 0.81
CA PRO A 203 -2.94 -18.83 2.26
C PRO A 203 -1.98 -18.04 3.16
N SER A 204 -0.81 -17.67 2.65
CA SER A 204 0.24 -16.96 3.40
C SER A 204 0.18 -15.44 3.26
N ASP A 205 -0.81 -14.88 2.54
CA ASP A 205 -0.95 -13.44 2.39
C ASP A 205 -1.34 -12.77 3.72
N SER A 206 -0.34 -12.20 4.38
CA SER A 206 -0.48 -11.61 5.71
C SER A 206 -1.42 -10.41 5.73
N ILE A 207 -1.58 -9.70 4.61
CA ILE A 207 -2.53 -8.58 4.50
C ILE A 207 -3.96 -9.12 4.47
N SER A 208 -4.25 -10.14 3.66
CA SER A 208 -5.57 -10.78 3.65
C SER A 208 -5.91 -11.44 4.98
N LEU A 209 -4.94 -12.09 5.64
CA LEU A 209 -5.13 -12.68 6.98
C LEU A 209 -5.50 -11.61 8.01
N LEU A 210 -4.78 -10.47 8.03
CA LEU A 210 -5.05 -9.38 8.97
C LEU A 210 -6.43 -8.74 8.71
N ASN A 211 -6.76 -8.51 7.44
CA ASN A 211 -8.06 -7.98 7.05
C ASN A 211 -9.19 -8.93 7.45
N LEU A 212 -9.02 -10.24 7.25
CA LEU A 212 -10.02 -11.24 7.62
C LEU A 212 -10.22 -11.28 9.14
N ALA A 213 -9.13 -11.33 9.90
CA ALA A 213 -9.19 -11.29 11.36
C ALA A 213 -9.91 -10.03 11.88
N THR A 214 -9.63 -8.88 11.25
CA THR A 214 -10.30 -7.60 11.57
C THR A 214 -11.80 -7.67 11.28
N CYS A 215 -12.21 -8.15 10.10
CA CYS A 215 -13.63 -8.29 9.75
C CYS A 215 -14.34 -9.26 10.69
N LEU A 216 -13.74 -10.42 10.97
CA LEU A 216 -14.28 -11.41 11.91
C LEU A 216 -14.53 -10.81 13.29
N PHE A 217 -13.58 -10.05 13.82
CA PHE A 217 -13.76 -9.32 15.07
C PHE A 217 -14.91 -8.30 15.01
N LYS A 218 -15.00 -7.51 13.93
CA LYS A 218 -16.05 -6.48 13.76
C LYS A 218 -17.46 -7.06 13.64
N THR A 219 -17.62 -8.31 13.22
CA THR A 219 -18.94 -8.97 13.22
C THR A 219 -19.48 -9.30 14.61
N GLY A 220 -18.63 -9.32 15.65
CA GLY A 220 -19.04 -9.51 17.05
C GLY A 220 -19.51 -10.92 17.43
N GLN A 221 -19.53 -11.88 16.49
CA GLN A 221 -19.95 -13.26 16.78
C GLN A 221 -18.84 -14.03 17.50
N ASP A 222 -19.15 -14.74 18.58
CA ASP A 222 -18.17 -15.45 19.42
C ASP A 222 -17.23 -16.38 18.66
N LYS A 223 -17.79 -17.13 17.71
CA LYS A 223 -17.03 -18.03 16.83
C LYS A 223 -16.02 -17.23 15.99
N ASN A 224 -16.45 -16.13 15.40
CA ASN A 224 -15.61 -15.27 14.55
C ASN A 224 -14.52 -14.57 15.39
N ILE A 225 -14.84 -14.13 16.61
CA ILE A 225 -13.86 -13.52 17.52
C ILE A 225 -12.78 -14.54 17.92
N SER A 226 -13.16 -15.79 18.15
CA SER A 226 -12.21 -16.86 18.49
C SER A 226 -11.25 -17.13 17.32
N GLU A 227 -11.77 -17.22 16.10
CA GLU A 227 -10.97 -17.35 14.88
C GLU A 227 -10.05 -16.12 14.68
N ALA A 228 -10.57 -14.90 14.83
CA ALA A 228 -9.79 -13.68 14.73
C ALA A 228 -8.61 -13.65 15.71
N LYS A 229 -8.80 -14.16 16.94
CA LYS A 229 -7.76 -14.23 17.96
C LYS A 229 -6.63 -15.18 17.58
N GLU A 230 -6.97 -16.35 17.04
CA GLU A 230 -5.98 -17.33 16.56
C GLU A 230 -5.17 -16.75 15.39
N MET A 231 -5.85 -16.11 14.44
CA MET A 231 -5.20 -15.45 13.31
C MET A 231 -4.26 -14.31 13.75
N ALA A 232 -4.71 -13.45 14.68
CA ALA A 232 -3.87 -12.37 15.21
C ALA A 232 -2.60 -12.92 15.90
N ALA A 233 -2.72 -13.98 16.70
CA ALA A 233 -1.57 -14.62 17.34
C ALA A 233 -0.59 -15.20 16.31
N ALA A 234 -1.09 -15.86 15.26
CA ALA A 234 -0.27 -16.40 14.18
C ALA A 234 0.46 -15.29 13.40
N LEU A 235 -0.20 -14.17 13.13
CA LEU A 235 0.40 -13.01 12.47
C LEU A 235 1.52 -12.41 13.32
N ILE A 236 1.32 -12.24 14.62
CA ILE A 236 2.36 -11.74 15.54
C ILE A 236 3.60 -12.66 15.52
N ALA A 237 3.39 -13.97 15.51
CA ALA A 237 4.48 -14.94 15.51
C ALA A 237 5.27 -15.00 14.18
N THR A 238 4.63 -14.67 13.05
CA THR A 238 5.20 -14.86 11.70
C THR A 238 5.71 -13.58 11.04
N ASN A 239 5.31 -12.40 11.54
CA ASN A 239 5.60 -11.10 10.93
C ASN A 239 6.47 -10.20 11.80
N THR A 240 7.39 -10.78 12.57
CA THR A 240 8.19 -10.06 13.58
C THR A 240 8.96 -8.86 13.00
N GLY A 241 8.77 -7.69 13.59
CA GLY A 241 9.45 -6.43 13.27
C GLY A 241 8.80 -5.60 12.16
N ASN A 242 7.61 -5.96 11.68
CA ASN A 242 6.92 -5.23 10.60
C ASN A 242 5.57 -4.62 11.03
N GLU A 243 4.98 -3.81 10.16
CA GLU A 243 3.70 -3.12 10.43
C GLU A 243 2.52 -4.08 10.66
N ILE A 244 2.56 -5.29 10.09
CA ILE A 244 1.51 -6.30 10.25
C ILE A 244 1.52 -6.84 11.68
N GLU A 245 2.69 -7.07 12.27
CA GLU A 245 2.78 -7.46 13.69
C GLU A 245 2.13 -6.41 14.59
N GLU A 246 2.44 -5.12 14.38
CA GLU A 246 1.90 -4.04 15.22
C GLU A 246 0.37 -3.92 15.09
N LYS A 247 -0.16 -4.03 13.86
CA LYS A 247 -1.62 -4.08 13.65
C LYS A 247 -2.26 -5.33 14.26
N ALA A 248 -1.59 -6.48 14.20
CA ALA A 248 -2.09 -7.71 14.81
C ALA A 248 -2.07 -7.66 16.35
N LYS A 249 -1.05 -7.04 16.96
CA LYS A 249 -1.02 -6.74 18.41
C LYS A 249 -2.17 -5.83 18.80
N ASP A 250 -2.42 -4.79 18.00
CA ASP A 250 -3.54 -3.88 18.25
C ASP A 250 -4.88 -4.61 18.22
N LEU A 251 -5.12 -5.41 17.18
CA LEU A 251 -6.31 -6.26 17.09
C LEU A 251 -6.42 -7.22 18.28
N GLN A 252 -5.32 -7.83 18.71
CA GLN A 252 -5.30 -8.73 19.87
C GLN A 252 -5.69 -7.99 21.17
N ARG A 253 -5.26 -6.74 21.35
CA ARG A 253 -5.68 -5.88 22.47
C ARG A 253 -7.18 -5.60 22.41
N GLN A 254 -7.70 -5.22 21.24
CA GLN A 254 -9.14 -4.94 21.04
C GLN A 254 -10.01 -6.17 21.35
N ILE A 255 -9.60 -7.36 20.88
CA ILE A 255 -10.29 -8.62 21.19
C ILE A 255 -10.28 -8.90 22.69
N GLY A 256 -9.13 -8.72 23.35
CA GLY A 256 -9.01 -8.89 24.80
C GLY A 256 -9.95 -7.98 25.59
N TYR A 257 -10.08 -6.73 25.16
CA TYR A 257 -11.01 -5.76 25.75
C TYR A 257 -12.48 -6.16 25.54
N HIS A 258 -12.86 -6.59 24.33
CA HIS A 258 -14.21 -7.04 24.04
C HIS A 258 -14.62 -8.27 24.87
N GLN A 259 -13.76 -9.30 24.93
CA GLN A 259 -14.02 -10.52 25.72
C GLN A 259 -14.20 -10.19 27.20
N PHE A 260 -13.35 -9.32 27.74
CA PHE A 260 -13.45 -8.87 29.12
C PHE A 260 -14.76 -8.14 29.42
N ARG A 261 -15.21 -7.23 28.55
CA ARG A 261 -16.51 -6.54 28.72
C ARG A 261 -17.68 -7.52 28.72
N LYS A 262 -17.64 -8.51 27.83
CA LYS A 262 -18.66 -9.56 27.77
C LYS A 262 -18.71 -10.40 29.05
N ASP A 263 -17.55 -10.80 29.57
CA ASP A 263 -17.44 -11.63 30.77
C ASP A 263 -17.77 -10.86 32.07
N SER A 264 -17.64 -9.52 32.05
CA SER A 264 -17.90 -8.66 33.21
C SER A 264 -19.38 -8.32 33.42
N GLY A 265 -20.28 -8.72 32.50
CA GLY A 265 -21.69 -8.35 32.50
C GLY A 265 -21.93 -6.87 32.17
N GLU A 266 -23.15 -6.53 31.74
CA GLU A 266 -23.62 -5.15 31.56
C GLU A 266 -23.71 -4.42 32.92
N HIS A 267 -22.57 -4.12 33.53
CA HIS A 267 -22.49 -3.15 34.61
C HIS A 267 -21.87 -1.88 34.03
N GLU A 268 -22.72 -0.86 33.91
CA GLU A 268 -22.31 0.53 33.70
C GLU A 268 -21.14 0.83 34.65
N ASN A 269 -19.99 1.25 34.08
CA ASN A 269 -18.66 1.45 34.70
C ASN A 269 -17.63 0.29 34.64
N SER A 270 -17.58 -0.44 33.52
CA SER A 270 -16.54 -1.45 33.23
C SER A 270 -15.12 -0.88 33.07
N ASP A 271 -14.96 0.38 32.65
CA ASP A 271 -13.64 0.95 32.34
C ASP A 271 -12.78 1.17 33.60
N ALA A 272 -13.39 1.60 34.71
CA ALA A 272 -12.68 1.77 35.98
C ALA A 272 -12.16 0.42 36.53
N VAL A 273 -12.94 -0.67 36.38
CA VAL A 273 -12.50 -2.02 36.76
C VAL A 273 -11.30 -2.42 35.91
N PHE A 274 -11.33 -2.18 34.60
CA PHE A 274 -10.21 -2.48 33.70
C PHE A 274 -8.95 -1.70 34.08
N TYR A 275 -9.06 -0.38 34.27
CA TYR A 275 -7.93 0.44 34.67
C TYR A 275 -7.37 0.02 36.03
N CYS A 276 -8.21 -0.42 36.98
CA CYS A 276 -7.75 -1.01 38.23
C CYS A 276 -6.98 -2.33 38.00
N ILE A 277 -7.42 -3.21 37.08
CA ILE A 277 -6.69 -4.44 36.73
C ILE A 277 -5.33 -4.12 36.08
N ASP A 278 -5.29 -3.17 35.14
CA ASP A 278 -4.03 -2.76 34.50
C ASP A 278 -3.06 -2.15 35.51
N ALA A 279 -3.57 -1.28 36.40
CA ALA A 279 -2.80 -0.73 37.51
C ALA A 279 -2.27 -1.81 38.47
N LEU A 280 -3.10 -2.81 38.84
CA LEU A 280 -2.69 -3.95 39.66
C LEU A 280 -1.57 -4.76 38.98
N ARG A 281 -1.63 -4.93 37.66
CA ARG A 281 -0.59 -5.62 36.88
C ARG A 281 0.72 -4.82 36.87
N ARG A 282 0.65 -3.51 36.59
CA ARG A 282 1.82 -2.62 36.55
C ARG A 282 2.53 -2.52 37.90
N LEU A 283 1.75 -2.50 38.99
CA LEU A 283 2.25 -2.36 40.36
C LEU A 283 2.48 -3.70 41.07
N LYS A 284 2.32 -4.84 40.37
CA LYS A 284 2.46 -6.17 40.95
C LYS A 284 3.82 -6.32 41.64
N ASP A 285 4.88 -6.04 40.89
CA ASP A 285 6.27 -6.24 41.34
C ASP A 285 6.93 -4.93 41.84
N ALA A 286 6.18 -3.82 41.85
CA ALA A 286 6.65 -2.55 42.40
C ALA A 286 6.85 -2.65 43.92
N SER A 287 7.90 -2.02 44.44
CA SER A 287 8.10 -1.79 45.87
C SER A 287 7.12 -0.75 46.42
N ASP A 288 6.93 -0.70 47.74
CA ASP A 288 6.08 0.30 48.39
C ASP A 288 6.56 1.73 48.09
N LYS A 289 7.87 1.93 47.96
CA LYS A 289 8.46 3.23 47.60
C LYS A 289 8.11 3.64 46.17
N GLU A 290 8.13 2.71 45.22
CA GLU A 290 7.75 2.97 43.83
C GLU A 290 6.24 3.23 43.71
N ALA A 291 5.41 2.43 44.39
CA ALA A 291 3.97 2.66 44.44
C ALA A 291 3.64 4.02 45.07
N ALA A 292 4.32 4.41 46.15
CA ALA A 292 4.16 5.73 46.76
C ALA A 292 4.57 6.88 45.83
N ALA A 293 5.64 6.69 45.04
CA ALA A 293 6.08 7.67 44.06
C ALA A 293 5.04 7.87 42.95
N VAL A 294 4.48 6.77 42.43
CA VAL A 294 3.38 6.80 41.46
C VAL A 294 2.16 7.52 42.03
N ALA A 295 1.75 7.18 43.25
CA ALA A 295 0.61 7.83 43.91
C ALA A 295 0.83 9.35 44.06
N LEU A 296 2.03 9.76 44.49
CA LEU A 296 2.36 11.17 44.64
C LEU A 296 2.36 11.92 43.30
N GLU A 297 2.93 11.32 42.26
CA GLU A 297 2.98 11.91 40.92
C GLU A 297 1.58 12.12 40.35
N VAL A 298 0.72 11.12 40.43
CA VAL A 298 -0.66 11.22 39.95
C VAL A 298 -1.46 12.23 40.78
N ALA A 299 -1.28 12.25 42.10
CA ALA A 299 -1.94 13.23 42.97
C ALA A 299 -1.51 14.67 42.66
N GLN A 300 -0.24 14.92 42.35
CA GLN A 300 0.27 16.23 41.93
C GLN A 300 -0.34 16.67 40.60
N LEU A 301 -0.39 15.75 39.63
CA LEU A 301 -1.00 16.02 38.34
C LEU A 301 -2.49 16.35 38.48
N GLY A 302 -3.19 15.68 39.41
CA GLY A 302 -4.61 15.90 39.67
C GLY A 302 -4.98 17.15 40.48
N GLN A 303 -4.01 17.94 40.98
CA GLN A 303 -4.31 19.16 41.74
C GLN A 303 -5.12 20.20 40.96
N ASN A 304 -4.96 20.22 39.63
CA ASN A 304 -5.69 21.13 38.74
C ASN A 304 -6.97 20.50 38.15
N GLY A 305 -7.35 19.30 38.62
CA GLY A 305 -8.45 18.50 38.10
C GLY A 305 -8.03 17.62 36.94
N LEU A 306 -8.38 16.33 37.01
CA LEU A 306 -8.29 15.39 35.89
C LEU A 306 -9.64 15.30 35.21
N ASN A 307 -9.67 15.40 33.88
CA ASN A 307 -10.87 15.08 33.12
C ASN A 307 -11.04 13.55 33.04
N ILE A 308 -11.92 13.01 33.89
CA ILE A 308 -12.18 11.57 33.99
C ILE A 308 -13.28 11.08 33.05
N ASN A 309 -14.03 11.99 32.43
CA ASN A 309 -15.19 11.65 31.60
C ASN A 309 -14.91 11.74 30.09
N ASP A 310 -13.73 12.23 29.71
CA ASP A 310 -13.31 12.38 28.31
C ASP A 310 -12.11 11.46 28.01
N PRO A 311 -12.31 10.37 27.25
CA PRO A 311 -11.25 9.43 26.93
C PRO A 311 -10.24 9.97 25.91
N GLU A 312 -10.56 11.05 25.19
CA GLU A 312 -9.65 11.68 24.21
C GLU A 312 -8.61 12.58 24.90
N VAL A 313 -8.86 12.98 26.15
CA VAL A 313 -7.90 13.75 26.95
C VAL A 313 -6.97 12.80 27.69
N THR A 314 -5.72 12.75 27.22
CA THR A 314 -4.67 11.91 27.80
C THR A 314 -3.62 12.70 28.58
N TYR A 315 -2.94 11.98 29.46
CA TYR A 315 -1.92 12.48 30.37
C TYR A 315 -0.74 11.52 30.39
N THR A 316 0.44 12.03 30.74
CA THR A 316 1.65 11.22 30.90
C THR A 316 2.19 11.35 32.32
N ILE A 317 2.82 10.29 32.81
CA ILE A 317 3.55 10.27 34.08
C ILE A 317 4.95 9.73 33.84
N LYS A 318 5.93 10.17 34.63
CA LYS A 318 7.33 9.74 34.53
C LYS A 318 7.52 8.31 35.00
N SER A 319 6.74 7.88 35.99
CA SER A 319 6.87 6.55 36.59
C SER A 319 6.51 5.42 35.62
N PHE A 320 5.65 5.68 34.63
CA PHE A 320 5.28 4.71 33.59
C PHE A 320 5.17 5.37 32.22
N PRO A 321 5.94 4.94 31.21
CA PRO A 321 5.80 5.46 29.86
C PRO A 321 4.46 5.04 29.24
N GLY A 322 3.77 6.00 28.63
CA GLY A 322 2.50 5.80 27.94
C GLY A 322 1.50 6.93 28.21
N ASP A 323 0.44 6.95 27.41
CA ASP A 323 -0.68 7.88 27.55
C ASP A 323 -1.78 7.24 28.41
N PHE A 324 -2.27 7.99 29.38
CA PHE A 324 -3.31 7.58 30.32
C PHE A 324 -4.50 8.52 30.22
N THR A 325 -5.72 7.99 30.18
CA THR A 325 -6.93 8.81 30.36
C THR A 325 -7.02 9.28 31.82
N GLY A 326 -7.84 10.30 32.10
CA GLY A 326 -8.02 10.77 33.48
C GLY A 326 -8.57 9.68 34.41
N LEU A 327 -9.51 8.86 33.94
CA LEU A 327 -10.04 7.72 34.71
C LEU A 327 -8.95 6.66 34.97
N ALA A 328 -8.07 6.40 34.00
CA ALA A 328 -6.96 5.47 34.16
C ALA A 328 -6.01 5.91 35.28
N LEU A 329 -5.69 7.19 35.33
CA LEU A 329 -4.84 7.76 36.38
C LEU A 329 -5.50 7.68 37.75
N VAL A 330 -6.80 7.97 37.87
CA VAL A 330 -7.53 7.84 39.14
C VAL A 330 -7.50 6.39 39.65
N CYS A 331 -7.72 5.42 38.78
CA CYS A 331 -7.60 4.01 39.13
C CYS A 331 -6.17 3.61 39.52
N LEU A 332 -5.16 4.09 38.79
CA LEU A 332 -3.74 3.85 39.11
C LEU A 332 -3.36 4.43 40.48
N LEU A 333 -3.78 5.66 40.77
CA LEU A 333 -3.62 6.30 42.07
C LEU A 333 -4.25 5.46 43.18
N HIS A 334 -5.49 5.02 42.98
CA HIS A 334 -6.20 4.22 43.97
C HIS A 334 -5.46 2.90 44.28
N VAL A 335 -5.05 2.16 43.25
CA VAL A 335 -4.30 0.91 43.43
C VAL A 335 -2.97 1.15 44.13
N ALA A 336 -2.25 2.22 43.76
CA ALA A 336 -1.00 2.58 44.40
C ALA A 336 -1.17 2.90 45.89
N VAL A 337 -2.22 3.66 46.25
CA VAL A 337 -2.58 3.96 47.64
C VAL A 337 -2.93 2.67 48.40
N GLN A 338 -3.76 1.79 47.82
CA GLN A 338 -4.13 0.52 48.46
C GLN A 338 -2.93 -0.41 48.69
N LYS A 339 -1.92 -0.37 47.81
CA LYS A 339 -0.69 -1.15 47.98
C LYS A 339 0.16 -0.63 49.15
N VAL A 340 0.30 0.69 49.28
CA VAL A 340 1.12 1.32 50.32
C VAL A 340 0.41 1.35 51.68
N SER A 341 -0.89 1.60 51.68
CA SER A 341 -1.71 1.75 52.89
C SER A 341 -3.09 1.12 52.67
N PRO A 342 -3.21 -0.22 52.79
CA PRO A 342 -4.45 -0.95 52.56
C PRO A 342 -5.62 -0.41 53.38
N GLY A 343 -6.77 -0.19 52.74
CA GLY A 343 -7.98 0.36 53.34
C GLY A 343 -8.06 1.88 53.37
N SER A 344 -7.04 2.59 52.86
CA SER A 344 -7.05 4.06 52.80
C SER A 344 -7.93 4.56 51.65
N ASN A 345 -8.66 5.65 51.88
CA ASN A 345 -9.44 6.29 50.82
C ASN A 345 -8.53 7.19 49.97
N SER A 346 -8.51 6.96 48.65
CA SER A 346 -7.78 7.78 47.68
C SER A 346 -8.47 9.11 47.33
N GLY A 347 -9.68 9.35 47.84
CA GLY A 347 -10.48 10.54 47.56
C GLY A 347 -11.34 10.44 46.28
N PHE A 348 -11.46 9.25 45.68
CA PHE A 348 -12.24 9.01 44.46
C PHE A 348 -13.17 7.81 44.64
N ASP A 349 -14.35 7.85 44.02
CA ASP A 349 -15.34 6.79 44.09
C ASP A 349 -15.03 5.62 43.13
N VAL A 350 -13.92 4.93 43.40
CA VAL A 350 -13.46 3.77 42.62
C VAL A 350 -13.20 2.52 43.47
N GLN A 351 -13.48 2.57 44.78
CA GLN A 351 -13.21 1.46 45.71
C GLN A 351 -13.93 0.17 45.32
N GLU A 352 -15.23 0.25 45.03
CA GLU A 352 -16.02 -0.93 44.66
C GLU A 352 -15.45 -1.58 43.39
N LYS A 353 -14.96 -0.76 42.45
CA LYS A 353 -14.42 -1.20 41.15
C LYS A 353 -13.03 -1.80 41.33
N TYR A 354 -12.25 -1.26 42.26
CA TYR A 354 -11.00 -1.85 42.72
C TYR A 354 -11.21 -3.24 43.35
N GLU A 355 -12.19 -3.43 44.22
CA GLU A 355 -12.44 -4.74 44.84
C GLU A 355 -12.84 -5.80 43.82
N ILE A 356 -13.71 -5.44 42.86
CA ILE A 356 -14.06 -6.32 41.73
C ILE A 356 -12.79 -6.67 40.92
N ALA A 357 -12.00 -5.67 40.55
CA ALA A 357 -10.75 -5.83 39.80
C ALA A 357 -9.76 -6.75 40.52
N LYS A 358 -9.60 -6.56 41.84
CA LYS A 358 -8.71 -7.36 42.69
C LYS A 358 -9.13 -8.83 42.72
N GLY A 359 -10.42 -9.10 42.93
CA GLY A 359 -10.95 -10.48 42.90
C GLY A 359 -10.70 -11.18 41.55
N LEU A 360 -10.91 -10.48 40.44
CA LEU A 360 -10.63 -10.99 39.09
C LEU A 360 -9.14 -11.21 38.85
N PHE A 361 -8.29 -10.30 39.33
CA PHE A 361 -6.83 -10.38 39.17
C PHE A 361 -6.22 -11.55 39.95
N GLU A 362 -6.73 -11.83 41.16
CA GLU A 362 -6.29 -12.95 41.99
C GLU A 362 -6.76 -14.30 41.45
N ALA A 363 -7.98 -14.38 40.89
CA ALA A 363 -8.53 -15.61 40.32
C ALA A 363 -7.73 -16.13 39.11
N LYS A 364 -7.11 -15.25 38.32
CA LYS A 364 -6.26 -15.60 37.17
C LYS A 364 -4.84 -16.02 37.53
N GLN A 365 -4.43 -15.91 38.80
CA GLN A 365 -3.11 -16.34 39.27
C GLN A 365 -3.11 -17.71 39.96
N ARG A 366 -4.30 -18.30 40.14
CA ARG A 366 -4.50 -19.68 40.58
C ARG A 366 -4.68 -20.57 39.36
#